data_AF-A0A0D6SFL7-F1
#
_entry.id   AF-A0A0D6SFL7-F1
#
_cell.length_a   1.000
_cell.length_b   1.000
_cell.length_c   1.000
_cell.angle_alpha   90.00
_cell.angle_beta   90.00
_cell.angle_gamma   90.00
#
_symmetry.space_group_name_H-M   'P 1'
#
loop_
_entity.id
_entity.type
_entity.pdbx_description
1 polymer ?
#
loop_
_entity_poly.entity_id
_entity_poly.type
_entity_poly.pdbx_seq_one_letter_code
_entity_poly.pdbx_strand_id
1 'polypeptide(L)' 'MAASRTVAWKDCYQGYLQRGLKRTEALVILARKLARIAFAVMRSQKPYRPRVATAD' A
#
# COMPACT_ATOMS: atom_id res chain seq x y z
N MET A 1 -2.66 -0.94 -12.94
CA MET A 1 -3.13 -1.63 -11.71
C MET A 1 -4.20 -0.78 -11.06
N ALA A 2 -5.37 -1.32 -10.67
CA ALA A 2 -6.47 -0.51 -10.12
C ALA A 2 -6.07 0.27 -8.85
N ALA A 3 -5.24 -0.33 -8.01
CA ALA A 3 -4.76 0.28 -6.76
C ALA A 3 -3.89 1.54 -6.94
N SER A 4 -3.22 1.74 -8.08
CA SER A 4 -2.48 2.98 -8.32
C SER A 4 -3.38 4.16 -8.67
N ARG A 5 -4.68 3.92 -8.92
CA ARG A 5 -5.69 4.94 -9.25
C ARG A 5 -6.53 5.36 -8.05
N THR A 6 -6.46 4.63 -6.93
CA THR A 6 -7.12 4.98 -5.67
C THR A 6 -6.37 6.07 -4.92
N VAL A 7 -7.09 7.08 -4.43
CA VAL A 7 -6.54 8.26 -3.73
C VAL A 7 -5.60 7.86 -2.59
N ALA A 8 -5.97 6.86 -1.78
CA ALA A 8 -5.18 6.37 -0.65
C ALA A 8 -3.76 5.88 -1.01
N TRP A 9 -3.54 5.43 -2.24
CA TRP A 9 -2.26 4.85 -2.69
C TRP A 9 -1.55 5.67 -3.77
N LYS A 10 -2.21 6.73 -4.25
CA LYS A 10 -1.70 7.60 -5.31
C LYS A 10 -0.42 8.31 -4.88
N ASP A 11 -0.39 8.85 -3.66
CA ASP A 11 0.76 9.57 -3.13
C ASP A 11 1.95 8.64 -2.88
N CYS A 12 1.68 7.42 -2.39
CA CYS A 12 2.70 6.39 -2.28
C CYS A 12 3.30 6.02 -3.64
N TYR A 13 2.45 5.82 -4.66
CA TYR A 13 2.91 5.52 -6.01
C TYR A 13 3.74 6.66 -6.61
N GLN A 14 3.27 7.90 -6.49
CA GLN A 14 3.99 9.10 -6.92
C GLN A 14 5.33 9.27 -6.20
N GLY A 15 5.38 9.03 -4.89
CA GLY A 15 6.61 9.06 -4.11
C GLY A 15 7.66 8.04 -4.59
N TYR A 16 7.24 6.85 -5.04
CA TYR A 16 8.16 5.90 -5.66
C TYR A 16 8.67 6.37 -7.02
N LEU A 17 7.83 7.01 -7.83
CA LEU A 17 8.27 7.58 -9.11
C LEU A 17 9.23 8.76 -8.92
N GLN A 18 8.96 9.64 -7.95
CA GLN A 18 9.83 10.77 -7.63
C GLN A 18 11.21 10.32 -7.12
N ARG A 19 11.28 9.14 -6.49
CA ARG A 19 12.54 8.50 -6.10
C ARG A 19 13.31 7.86 -7.26
N GLY A 20 12.79 7.93 -8.49
CA GLY A 20 13.43 7.39 -9.68
C GLY A 20 13.14 5.91 -9.96
N LEU A 21 12.21 5.27 -9.24
CA LEU A 21 11.85 3.87 -9.51
C LEU A 21 11.07 3.76 -10.83
N LYS A 22 11.31 2.68 -11.57
CA LYS A 22 10.54 2.41 -12.79
C LYS A 22 9.08 2.12 -12.43
N ARG A 23 8.16 2.46 -13.33
CA ARG A 23 6.70 2.24 -13.12
C ARG A 23 6.38 0.82 -12.69
N THR A 24 7.02 -0.18 -13.30
CA THR A 24 6.81 -1.60 -12.98
C THR A 24 7.26 -1.93 -11.56
N GLU A 25 8.40 -1.41 -11.11
CA GLU A 25 8.93 -1.60 -9.77
C GLU A 25 8.03 -0.96 -8.72
N ALA A 26 7.61 0.30 -8.97
CA ALA A 26 6.67 1.00 -8.11
C ALA A 26 5.34 0.25 -7.96
N LEU A 27 4.83 -0.34 -9.05
CA LEU A 27 3.63 -1.18 -9.03
C LEU A 27 3.83 -2.47 -8.23
N VAL A 28 4.96 -3.17 -8.41
CA VAL A 28 5.26 -4.40 -7.67
C VAL A 28 5.40 -4.14 -6.18
N ILE A 29 6.03 -3.05 -5.78
CA ILE A 29 6.15 -2.64 -4.37
C ILE A 29 4.76 -2.39 -3.78
N LEU A 30 3.91 -1.68 -4.51
CA LEU A 30 2.54 -1.36 -4.08
C LEU A 30 1.69 -2.64 -3.95
N ALA A 31 1.79 -3.57 -4.91
CA ALA A 31 1.13 -4.87 -4.85
C ALA A 31 1.60 -5.71 -3.65
N ARG A 32 2.91 -5.76 -3.36
CA ARG A 32 3.43 -6.48 -2.18
C ARG A 32 2.91 -5.90 -0.87
N LYS A 33 2.78 -4.58 -0.76
CA LYS A 33 2.20 -3.94 0.43
C LYS A 33 0.75 -4.39 0.63
N LEU A 34 -0.05 -4.38 -0.42
CA LEU A 34 -1.44 -4.84 -0.37
C LEU A 34 -1.54 -6.32 -0.01
N ALA A 35 -0.74 -7.17 -0.66
CA ALA A 35 -0.71 -8.60 -0.39
C ALA A 35 -0.33 -8.90 1.07
N ARG A 36 0.62 -8.16 1.64
CA ARG A 36 1.00 -8.31 3.05
C ARG A 36 -0.14 -7.92 4.00
N ILE A 37 -0.87 -6.85 3.71
CA ILE A 37 -2.02 -6.44 4.51
C ILE A 37 -3.13 -7.49 4.41
N ALA A 38 -3.48 -7.93 3.20
CA ALA A 38 -4.48 -8.97 2.98
C ALA A 38 -4.10 -10.28 3.69
N PHE A 39 -2.83 -10.71 3.57
CA PHE A 39 -2.32 -11.89 4.24
C PHE A 39 -2.35 -11.76 5.77
N ALA A 40 -1.99 -10.60 6.32
CA ALA A 40 -2.06 -10.35 7.75
C ALA A 40 -3.50 -10.38 8.28
N VAL A 41 -4.45 -9.78 7.55
CA VAL A 41 -5.88 -9.83 7.88
C VAL A 41 -6.40 -11.27 7.81
N MET A 42 -6.09 -12.00 6.73
CA MET A 42 -6.44 -13.41 6.57
C MET A 42 -5.90 -14.27 7.71
N ARG A 43 -4.63 -14.08 8.08
CA ARG A 43 -3.97 -14.86 9.14
C ARG A 43 -4.47 -14.51 10.55
N SER A 44 -4.78 -13.25 10.81
CA SER A 44 -5.24 -12.80 12.12
C SER A 44 -6.72 -13.05 12.37
N GLN A 45 -7.51 -13.33 11.31
CA GLN A 45 -8.97 -13.46 11.34
C GLN A 45 -9.70 -12.30 12.02
N LYS A 46 -8.99 -11.18 12.23
CA LYS A 46 -9.50 -9.97 12.84
C LYS A 46 -9.74 -8.95 11.73
N PRO A 47 -10.80 -8.12 11.85
CA PRO A 47 -11.01 -7.05 10.90
C PRO A 47 -9.79 -6.14 10.84
N TYR A 48 -9.50 -5.62 9.64
CA TYR A 48 -8.40 -4.68 9.42
C TYR A 48 -8.56 -3.49 10.37
N ARG A 49 -7.61 -3.33 11.30
CA ARG A 49 -7.50 -2.12 12.11
C ARG A 49 -6.47 -1.20 11.46
N PRO A 50 -6.89 -0.10 10.81
CA PRO A 50 -5.94 0.90 10.35
C PRO A 50 -5.16 1.39 11.57
N ARG A 51 -3.84 1.58 11.40
CA ARG A 51 -3.03 2.28 12.39
C ARG A 51 -3.50 3.74 12.38
N VAL A 52 -4.49 4.06 13.19
CA VAL A 52 -4.75 5.43 13.63
C VAL A 52 -3.47 5.85 14.31
N ALA A 53 -2.74 6.80 13.73
CA ALA A 53 -1.73 7.50 14.50
C ALA A 53 -2.49 8.25 15.57
N THR A 54 -2.60 7.67 16.76
CA THR A 54 -2.92 8.42 17.96
C THR A 54 -1.82 9.48 18.06
N ALA A 55 -2.14 10.70 17.68
CA ALA A 55 -1.43 11.87 18.11
C ALA A 55 -1.84 12.07 19.57
N ASP A 56 -1.10 11.41 20.46
CA ASP A 56 -0.96 11.82 21.86
C ASP A 56 0.27 12.73 21.97
#